data_AF-A0A662Q691-F1
#
_entry.id   AF-A0A662Q691-F1
#
_cell.length_a   1.000
_cell.length_b   1.000
_cell.length_c   1.000
_cell.angle_alpha   90.00
_cell.angle_beta   90.00
_cell.angle_gamma   90.00
#
_symmetry.space_group_name_H-M   'P 1'
#
loop_
_entity.id
_entity.type
_entity.pdbx_description
1 polymer ?
#
loop_
_entity_poly.entity_id
_entity_poly.type
_entity_poly.pdbx_seq_one_letter_code
_entity_poly.pdbx_strand_id
1 'polypeptide(L)'
;MPYDPVESHLKIEKLVVRGEGEYQERRYYRFRTDRWYGGIVTADCVGCGLFCKFCWVSDRVRSNPVKIGRFYTAKDVAERLRPLMMKKRLWRARVSGGEPTIGKDHLLSLLKILDGIVEEFILETNGIL
;
A
#
# COMPACT_ATOMS: atom_id res chain seq x y z
N MET A 1 4.71 -29.25 3.19
CA MET A 1 4.21 -28.45 4.32
C MET A 1 2.90 -27.80 3.93
N PRO A 2 1.93 -27.65 4.84
CA PRO A 2 0.73 -26.86 4.58
C PRO A 2 1.10 -25.40 4.32
N TYR A 3 0.23 -24.69 3.61
CA TYR A 3 0.40 -23.26 3.34
C TYR A 3 0.12 -22.46 4.61
N ASP A 4 1.11 -21.69 5.08
CA ASP A 4 0.97 -20.75 6.19
C ASP A 4 0.87 -19.31 5.63
N PRO A 5 -0.29 -18.64 5.77
CA PRO A 5 -0.46 -17.29 5.26
C PRO A 5 0.39 -16.27 6.02
N VAL A 6 0.60 -16.42 7.34
CA VAL A 6 1.41 -15.49 8.14
C VAL A 6 2.87 -15.59 7.70
N GLU A 7 3.42 -16.81 7.62
CA GLU A 7 4.79 -17.03 7.18
C GLU A 7 5.02 -16.51 5.74
N SER A 8 4.02 -16.68 4.87
CA SER A 8 4.06 -16.16 3.49
C SER A 8 4.12 -14.63 3.45
N HIS A 9 3.34 -13.93 4.30
CA HIS A 9 3.42 -12.47 4.38
C HIS A 9 4.79 -12.00 4.89
N LEU A 10 5.34 -12.64 5.93
CA LEU A 10 6.67 -12.31 6.46
C LEU A 10 7.79 -12.54 5.42
N LYS A 11 7.66 -13.55 4.55
CA LYS A 11 8.58 -13.76 3.42
C LYS A 11 8.47 -12.65 2.38
N ILE A 12 7.25 -12.20 2.07
CA ILE A 12 7.03 -11.10 1.13
C ILE A 12 7.53 -9.77 1.69
N GLU A 13 7.38 -9.52 2.99
CA GLU A 13 7.84 -8.29 3.64
C GLU A 13 9.32 -8.02 3.36
N LYS A 14 10.17 -9.04 3.47
CA LYS A 14 11.61 -8.98 3.16
C LYS A 14 11.92 -8.53 1.72
N LEU A 15 10.96 -8.61 0.80
CA LEU A 15 11.12 -8.25 -0.61
C LEU A 15 10.57 -6.86 -0.95
N VAL A 16 9.59 -6.37 -0.20
CA VAL A 16 8.82 -5.16 -0.52
C VAL A 16 8.96 -4.05 0.51
N VAL A 17 9.68 -4.31 1.61
CA VAL A 17 10.01 -3.37 2.68
C VAL A 17 11.52 -3.32 2.87
N ARG A 18 12.07 -2.15 3.17
CA ARG A 18 13.47 -1.97 3.58
C ARG A 18 13.60 -0.81 4.55
N GLY A 19 14.63 -0.84 5.39
CA GLY A 19 14.78 0.10 6.50
C GLY A 19 13.85 -0.22 7.66
N GLU A 20 13.85 0.65 8.67
CA GLU A 20 13.22 0.40 9.98
C GLU A 20 12.70 1.72 10.58
N GLY A 21 11.68 1.62 11.43
CA GLY A 21 11.09 2.79 12.10
C GLY A 21 10.49 3.82 11.14
N GLU A 22 10.60 5.10 11.47
CA GLU A 22 10.01 6.20 10.68
C GLU A 22 10.62 6.36 9.27
N TYR A 23 11.78 5.74 9.00
CA TYR A 23 12.44 5.76 7.70
C TYR A 23 12.14 4.52 6.85
N GLN A 24 11.27 3.64 7.33
CA GLN A 24 10.90 2.43 6.59
C GLN A 24 10.30 2.79 5.23
N GLU A 25 10.92 2.24 4.18
CA GLU A 25 10.46 2.38 2.82
C GLU A 25 9.68 1.15 2.40
N ARG A 26 8.61 1.40 1.65
CA ARG A 26 7.72 0.36 1.16
C ARG A 26 7.49 0.52 -0.33
N ARG A 27 7.30 -0.61 -1.01
CA ARG A 27 7.16 -0.65 -2.45
C ARG A 27 5.71 -0.39 -2.90
N TYR A 28 5.55 0.57 -3.82
CA TYR A 28 4.28 0.89 -4.47
C TYR A 28 4.43 0.87 -5.99
N TYR A 29 3.36 0.49 -6.70
CA TYR A 29 3.39 0.40 -8.17
C TYR A 29 2.49 1.40 -8.89
N ARG A 30 1.51 1.99 -8.19
CA ARG A 30 0.56 2.92 -8.82
C ARG A 30 -0.01 3.91 -7.80
N PHE A 31 -0.18 5.15 -8.26
CA PHE A 31 -0.89 6.21 -7.55
C PHE A 31 -1.98 6.72 -8.48
N ARG A 32 -3.23 6.75 -8.02
CA ARG A 32 -4.38 7.05 -8.90
C ARG A 32 -5.55 7.64 -8.15
N THR A 33 -6.48 8.21 -8.90
CA THR A 33 -7.82 8.53 -8.40
C THR A 33 -8.77 7.41 -8.75
N ASP A 34 -9.76 7.15 -7.89
CA ASP A 34 -10.80 6.15 -8.09
C ASP A 34 -12.17 6.73 -7.71
N ARG A 35 -13.25 6.11 -8.20
CA ARG A 35 -14.64 6.54 -8.00
C ARG A 35 -15.28 6.02 -6.71
N TRP A 36 -14.65 5.05 -6.06
CA TRP A 36 -15.17 4.45 -4.82
C TRP A 36 -15.23 5.47 -3.68
N TYR A 37 -16.11 5.23 -2.72
CA TYR A 37 -16.27 6.08 -1.54
C TYR A 37 -16.56 7.56 -1.90
N GLY A 38 -17.30 7.80 -3.00
CA GLY A 38 -17.59 9.16 -3.48
C GLY A 38 -16.40 9.89 -4.10
N GLY A 39 -15.32 9.18 -4.42
CA GLY A 39 -14.07 9.71 -4.96
C GLY A 39 -12.93 9.60 -3.95
N ILE A 40 -11.84 8.96 -4.36
CA ILE A 40 -10.70 8.67 -3.47
C ILE A 40 -9.37 8.71 -4.22
N VAL A 41 -8.30 9.13 -3.55
CA VAL A 41 -6.93 8.91 -4.06
C VAL A 41 -6.35 7.65 -3.45
N THR A 42 -5.71 6.81 -4.26
CA THR A 42 -5.23 5.49 -3.86
C THR A 42 -3.75 5.33 -4.17
N ALA A 43 -3.00 4.84 -3.19
CA ALA A 43 -1.67 4.28 -3.36
C ALA A 43 -1.76 2.74 -3.38
N ASP A 44 -1.49 2.13 -4.53
CA ASP A 44 -1.50 0.68 -4.65
C ASP A 44 -0.09 0.12 -4.33
N CYS A 45 -0.01 -0.60 -3.22
CA CYS A 45 1.21 -1.22 -2.73
C CYS A 45 1.52 -2.55 -3.43
N VAL A 46 2.76 -2.99 -3.33
CA VAL A 46 3.24 -4.27 -3.90
C VAL A 46 3.42 -5.30 -2.79
N GLY A 47 3.06 -6.55 -3.08
CA GLY A 47 3.31 -7.70 -2.21
C GLY A 47 2.10 -8.07 -1.34
N CYS A 48 1.75 -9.36 -1.33
CA CYS A 48 0.75 -9.97 -0.46
C CYS A 48 1.17 -11.43 -0.25
N GLY A 49 0.99 -11.96 0.96
CA GLY A 49 1.32 -13.36 1.26
C GLY A 49 0.30 -14.35 0.71
N LEU A 50 -0.88 -13.87 0.29
CA LEU A 50 -1.97 -14.69 -0.27
C LEU A 50 -1.82 -14.97 -1.77
N PHE A 51 -2.25 -16.16 -2.18
CA PHE A 51 -2.31 -16.61 -3.57
C PHE A 51 -3.76 -16.76 -4.05
N CYS A 52 -4.61 -15.76 -3.76
CA CYS A 52 -6.02 -15.79 -4.12
C CYS A 52 -6.19 -15.99 -5.64
N LYS A 53 -6.93 -17.03 -6.04
CA LYS A 53 -7.21 -17.34 -7.45
C LYS A 53 -7.98 -16.23 -8.18
N PHE A 54 -8.72 -15.43 -7.42
CA PHE A 54 -9.56 -14.33 -7.87
C PHE A 54 -8.96 -12.96 -7.53
N CYS A 55 -7.64 -12.87 -7.30
CA CYS A 55 -6.99 -11.59 -7.01
C CYS A 55 -7.18 -10.61 -8.17
N TRP A 56 -7.67 -9.40 -7.88
CA TRP A 56 -7.88 -8.36 -8.89
C TRP A 56 -6.58 -7.64 -9.29
N VAL A 57 -5.54 -7.72 -8.46
CA VAL A 57 -4.21 -7.18 -8.79
C VAL A 57 -3.64 -7.95 -9.96
N SER A 58 -3.13 -7.23 -10.94
CA SER A 58 -2.58 -7.86 -12.14
C SER A 58 -1.50 -8.88 -11.81
N ASP A 59 -1.50 -10.00 -12.53
CA ASP A 59 -0.54 -11.09 -12.34
C ASP A 59 0.92 -10.63 -12.47
N ARG A 60 1.17 -9.60 -13.28
CA ARG A 60 2.50 -9.00 -13.42
C ARG A 60 3.00 -8.43 -12.10
N VAL A 61 2.16 -7.73 -11.35
CA VAL A 61 2.51 -7.13 -10.04
C VAL A 61 2.58 -8.23 -8.98
N ARG A 62 1.56 -9.09 -8.93
CA ARG A 62 1.41 -10.14 -7.91
C ARG A 62 2.54 -11.17 -7.97
N SER A 63 2.93 -11.61 -9.16
CA SER A 63 3.91 -12.69 -9.35
C SER A 63 5.37 -12.21 -9.34
N ASN A 64 5.63 -10.90 -9.43
CA ASN A 64 6.98 -10.34 -9.48
C ASN A 64 7.16 -9.12 -8.55
N PRO A 65 6.96 -9.28 -7.23
CA PRO A 65 6.99 -8.16 -6.28
C PRO A 65 8.34 -7.43 -6.23
N VAL A 66 9.44 -8.10 -6.58
CA VAL A 66 10.80 -7.51 -6.58
C VAL A 66 11.06 -6.63 -7.80
N LYS A 67 10.37 -6.86 -8.93
CA LYS A 67 10.65 -6.18 -10.21
C LYS A 67 9.74 -4.99 -10.48
N ILE A 68 8.53 -4.98 -9.92
CA ILE A 68 7.53 -3.95 -10.20
C ILE A 68 7.45 -2.94 -9.06
N GLY A 69 7.16 -1.69 -9.39
CA GLY A 69 7.07 -0.60 -8.42
C GLY A 69 8.42 -0.04 -7.98
N ARG A 70 8.39 0.89 -7.04
CA ARG A 70 9.56 1.54 -6.44
C ARG A 70 9.37 1.65 -4.95
N PHE A 71 10.48 1.70 -4.22
CA PHE A 71 10.48 2.01 -2.79
C PHE A 71 10.17 3.49 -2.58
N TYR A 72 9.36 3.76 -1.56
CA TYR A 72 8.94 5.08 -1.17
C TYR A 72 8.94 5.16 0.36
N THR A 73 9.40 6.27 0.91
CA THR A 73 9.12 6.63 2.30
C THR A 73 7.64 6.99 2.45
N ALA A 74 7.14 7.02 3.69
CA ALA A 74 5.78 7.49 3.97
C ALA A 74 5.54 8.93 3.46
N LYS A 75 6.57 9.78 3.55
CA LYS A 75 6.54 11.15 3.02
C LYS A 75 6.40 11.18 1.50
N ASP A 76 7.17 10.36 0.78
CA ASP A 76 7.07 10.27 -0.68
C ASP A 76 5.67 9.84 -1.14
N VAL A 77 5.05 8.91 -0.41
CA VAL A 77 3.68 8.45 -0.69
C VAL A 77 2.69 9.62 -0.51
N ALA A 78 2.76 10.34 0.60
CA ALA A 78 1.90 11.49 0.86
C ALA A 78 2.09 12.61 -0.20
N GLU A 79 3.33 12.92 -0.56
CA GLU A 79 3.67 13.92 -1.59
C GLU A 79 3.17 13.51 -2.99
N ARG A 80 3.07 12.21 -3.28
CA ARG A 80 2.48 11.72 -4.55
C ARG A 80 0.96 11.74 -4.54
N LEU A 81 0.33 11.54 -3.39
CA LEU A 81 -1.12 11.61 -3.26
C LEU A 81 -1.63 13.05 -3.32
N ARG A 82 -0.90 14.01 -2.75
CA ARG A 82 -1.34 15.41 -2.63
C ARG A 82 -1.70 16.09 -3.97
N PRO A 83 -0.90 16.01 -5.05
CA PRO A 83 -1.29 16.57 -6.34
C PRO A 83 -2.57 15.95 -6.92
N LEU A 84 -2.80 14.66 -6.67
CA LEU A 84 -4.02 13.97 -7.12
C LEU A 84 -5.25 14.47 -6.34
N MET A 85 -5.10 14.64 -5.02
CA MET A 85 -6.13 15.19 -4.14
C MET A 85 -6.52 16.60 -4.60
N MET A 86 -5.53 17.49 -4.76
CA MET A 86 -5.74 18.87 -5.19
C MET A 86 -6.39 18.95 -6.57
N LYS A 87 -5.88 18.19 -7.55
CA LYS A 87 -6.38 18.21 -8.94
C LYS A 87 -7.83 17.76 -9.05
N LYS A 88 -8.26 16.82 -8.20
CA LYS A 88 -9.61 16.25 -8.23
C LYS A 88 -10.52 16.77 -7.13
N ARG A 89 -10.02 17.63 -6.23
CA ARG A 89 -10.71 18.10 -5.02
C ARG A 89 -11.24 16.93 -4.19
N LEU A 90 -10.41 15.91 -4.01
CA LEU A 90 -10.71 14.70 -3.24
C LEU A 90 -9.85 14.67 -1.99
N TRP A 91 -10.47 14.52 -0.82
CA TRP A 91 -9.79 14.52 0.48
C TRP A 91 -9.83 13.17 1.18
N ARG A 92 -10.33 12.12 0.51
CA ARG A 92 -10.21 10.74 0.98
C ARG A 92 -8.96 10.09 0.40
N ALA A 93 -8.24 9.32 1.22
CA ALA A 93 -7.09 8.54 0.79
C ALA A 93 -7.26 7.05 1.11
N ARG A 94 -6.61 6.20 0.31
CA ARG A 94 -6.59 4.75 0.50
C ARG A 94 -5.22 4.16 0.21
N VAL A 95 -4.85 3.14 0.98
CA VAL A 95 -3.81 2.18 0.59
C VAL A 95 -4.46 0.83 0.30
N SER A 96 -4.17 0.27 -0.89
CA SER A 96 -4.75 -0.98 -1.42
C SER A 96 -3.73 -1.68 -2.33
N GLY A 97 -4.15 -2.55 -3.25
CA GLY A 97 -3.29 -3.30 -4.15
C GLY A 97 -2.88 -4.65 -3.53
N GLY A 98 -1.66 -4.73 -3.00
CA GLY A 98 -1.18 -5.88 -2.23
C GLY A 98 -1.80 -5.97 -0.83
N GLU A 99 -0.99 -6.31 0.17
CA GLU A 99 -1.36 -6.30 1.59
C GLU A 99 -0.75 -5.07 2.28
N PRO A 100 -1.52 -3.98 2.52
CA PRO A 100 -1.05 -2.74 3.13
C PRO A 100 -0.36 -2.85 4.49
N THR A 101 -0.67 -3.87 5.29
CA THR A 101 -0.12 -4.01 6.66
C THR A 101 1.29 -4.58 6.70
N ILE A 102 1.79 -5.16 5.59
CA ILE A 102 3.22 -5.45 5.41
C ILE A 102 4.00 -4.13 5.47
N GLY A 103 5.01 -4.02 6.34
CA GLY A 103 5.69 -2.75 6.60
C GLY A 103 4.88 -1.86 7.52
N LYS A 104 4.57 -2.37 8.72
CA LYS A 104 3.74 -1.72 9.73
C LYS A 104 4.22 -0.30 10.07
N ASP A 105 5.52 -0.11 10.27
CA ASP A 105 6.08 1.20 10.63
C ASP A 105 5.82 2.22 9.53
N HIS A 106 6.02 1.82 8.26
CA HIS A 106 5.72 2.66 7.11
C HIS A 106 4.23 3.07 7.07
N LEU A 107 3.32 2.13 7.31
CA LEU A 107 1.87 2.42 7.34
C LEU A 107 1.53 3.41 8.46
N LEU A 108 2.05 3.19 9.68
CA LEU A 108 1.81 4.08 10.82
C LEU A 108 2.39 5.49 10.58
N SER A 109 3.60 5.59 10.03
CA SER A 109 4.19 6.88 9.63
C SER A 109 3.36 7.58 8.57
N LEU A 110 2.82 6.85 7.59
CA LEU A 110 1.95 7.43 6.56
C LEU A 110 0.64 7.96 7.17
N LEU A 111 0.01 7.20 8.06
CA LEU A 111 -1.20 7.64 8.77
C LEU A 111 -0.95 8.93 9.55
N LYS A 112 0.17 9.02 10.28
CA LYS A 112 0.58 10.22 11.01
C LYS A 112 0.82 11.42 10.10
N ILE A 113 1.38 11.22 8.90
CA ILE A 113 1.59 12.29 7.93
C ILE A 113 0.28 12.78 7.32
N LEU A 114 -0.67 11.86 7.07
CA LEU A 114 -1.95 12.19 6.45
C LEU A 114 -2.98 12.73 7.46
N ASP A 115 -2.74 12.58 8.76
CA ASP A 115 -3.58 13.14 9.81
C ASP A 115 -3.72 14.67 9.64
N GLY A 116 -4.96 15.15 9.64
CA GLY A 116 -5.30 16.54 9.34
C GLY A 116 -5.14 16.98 7.87
N ILE A 117 -4.61 16.13 6.96
CA ILE A 117 -4.56 16.38 5.52
C ILE A 117 -5.76 15.77 4.80
N VAL A 118 -6.13 14.55 5.19
CA VAL A 118 -7.25 13.81 4.61
C VAL A 118 -8.44 13.85 5.56
N GLU A 119 -9.65 13.91 5.00
CA GLU A 119 -10.89 13.80 5.76
C GLU A 119 -11.13 12.36 6.23
N GLU A 120 -10.71 11.39 5.43
CA GLU A 120 -10.89 9.97 5.71
C GLU A 120 -9.75 9.16 5.08
N PHE A 121 -9.21 8.22 5.86
CA PHE A 121 -8.25 7.24 5.38
C PHE A 121 -8.87 5.85 5.39
N ILE A 122 -8.75 5.13 4.27
CA ILE A 122 -9.29 3.78 4.10
C ILE A 122 -8.14 2.80 3.92
N LEU A 123 -8.13 1.74 4.73
CA LEU A 123 -7.18 0.64 4.63
C LEU A 123 -7.87 -0.59 4.04
N GLU A 124 -7.47 -1.01 2.84
CA GLU A 124 -7.97 -2.26 2.24
C GLU A 124 -6.97 -3.39 2.47
N THR A 125 -7.23 -4.18 3.52
CA THR A 125 -6.37 -5.28 3.98
C THR A 125 -7.10 -6.62 3.90
N ASN A 126 -6.35 -7.71 3.80
CA ASN A 126 -6.84 -9.07 3.96
C ASN A 126 -6.99 -9.50 5.43
N GLY A 127 -6.48 -8.71 6.39
CA GLY A 127 -6.64 -8.93 7.83
C GLY A 127 -5.80 -10.06 8.43
N ILE A 128 -4.76 -10.54 7.75
CA ILE A 128 -3.89 -11.63 8.25
C ILE A 128 -2.82 -11.13 9.23
N LEU A 129 -2.33 -9.89 9.08
CA LEU A 129 -1.30 -9.27 9.93
C LEU A 129 -1.87 -8.17 10.83
#